data_AF-A0A9P7AE70-F1
#
_entry.id   AF-A0A9P7AE70-F1
#
_cell.length_a   1.000
_cell.length_b   1.000
_cell.length_c   1.000
_cell.angle_alpha   90.00
_cell.angle_beta   90.00
_cell.angle_gamma   90.00
#
_symmetry.space_group_name_H-M   'P 1'
#
loop_
_entity.id
_entity.type
_entity.pdbx_description
1 polymer ?
#
loop_
_entity_poly.entity_id
_entity_poly.type
_entity_poly.pdbx_seq_one_letter_code
_entity_poly.pdbx_strand_id
1 'polypeptide(L)' 'TSRLIAWCKSNDDECIKLFSDSVKDTKDQGRKKKQSGTPKETYYLQLANAIFSNDEDPEVRRLFRTKPGTLIKLV' A
#
# COMPACT_ATOMS: atom_id res chain seq x y z
N THR A 1 -2.62 6.88 -10.51
CA THR A 1 -1.35 6.16 -10.78
C THR A 1 -0.11 6.91 -10.30
N SER A 2 0.04 8.22 -10.56
CA SER A 2 1.25 8.98 -10.19
C SER A 2 1.57 8.99 -8.68
N ARG A 3 0.54 9.06 -7.82
CA ARG A 3 0.70 9.08 -6.36
C ARG A 3 1.12 7.74 -5.77
N LEU A 4 0.58 6.64 -6.30
CA LEU A 4 0.98 5.28 -5.93
C LEU A 4 2.47 5.05 -6.25
N ILE A 5 2.91 5.45 -7.45
CA ILE A 5 4.32 5.34 -7.87
C ILE A 5 5.22 6.21 -6.98
N ALA A 6 4.83 7.45 -6.68
CA ALA A 6 5.58 8.33 -5.80
C ALA A 6 5.69 7.79 -4.36
N TRP A 7 4.60 7.21 -3.85
CA TRP A 7 4.60 6.56 -2.54
C TRP A 7 5.50 5.33 -2.52
N CYS A 8 5.42 4.47 -3.53
CA CYS A 8 6.29 3.30 -3.65
C CYS A 8 7.77 3.66 -3.73
N LYS A 9 8.14 4.72 -4.46
CA LYS A 9 9.53 5.21 -4.50
C LYS A 9 10.03 5.70 -3.13
N SER A 10 9.12 6.18 -2.28
CA SER A 10 9.45 6.69 -0.95
C SER A 10 9.38 5.61 0.14
N ASN A 11 8.71 4.48 -0.15
CA ASN A 11 8.40 3.39 0.78
C ASN A 11 8.69 2.05 0.05
N ASP A 12 9.93 1.88 -0.40
CA ASP A 12 10.32 0.77 -1.28
C ASP A 12 10.12 -0.59 -0.58
N ASP A 13 10.51 -0.69 0.69
CA ASP A 13 10.32 -1.91 1.48
C ASP A 13 8.84 -2.25 1.71
N GLU A 14 7.97 -1.25 1.94
CA GLU A 14 6.53 -1.45 2.08
C GLU A 14 5.88 -1.82 0.74
N CYS A 15 6.30 -1.17 -0.35
CA CYS A 15 5.80 -1.45 -1.69
C CYS A 15 6.19 -2.85 -2.15
N ILE A 16 7.43 -3.29 -1.87
CA ILE A 16 7.86 -4.68 -2.09
C ILE A 16 7.01 -5.64 -1.25
N LYS A 17 6.74 -5.36 0.03
CA LYS A 17 5.88 -6.24 0.85
C LYS A 17 4.42 -6.31 0.37
N LEU A 18 3.91 -5.25 -0.23
CA LEU A 18 2.53 -5.14 -0.73
C LEU A 18 2.35 -5.79 -2.10
N PHE A 19 3.29 -5.58 -3.02
CA PHE A 19 3.16 -5.95 -4.44
C PHE A 19 4.11 -7.05 -4.89
N SER A 20 5.15 -7.38 -4.12
CA SER A 20 6.01 -8.53 -4.43
C SER A 20 5.29 -9.81 -4.02
N ASP A 21 4.55 -10.38 -4.97
CA ASP A 21 3.96 -11.71 -4.85
C ASP A 21 4.90 -12.81 -5.36
N SER A 22 6.18 -12.48 -5.57
CA SER A 22 7.08 -13.33 -6.34
C SER A 22 7.94 -14.22 -5.45
N VAL A 23 7.63 -15.51 -5.51
CA VAL A 23 8.52 -16.62 -5.10
C VAL A 23 9.92 -16.52 -5.75
N LYS A 24 10.08 -15.77 -6.84
CA LYS A 24 11.38 -15.56 -7.51
C LYS A 24 12.21 -14.43 -6.88
N ASP A 25 11.58 -13.36 -6.42
CA ASP A 25 12.27 -12.19 -5.84
C ASP A 25 12.90 -12.52 -4.47
N THR A 26 12.35 -13.53 -3.79
CA THR A 26 12.92 -14.09 -2.55
C THR A 26 14.16 -14.96 -2.79
N LYS A 27 14.36 -15.50 -4.01
CA LYS A 27 15.48 -16.37 -4.34
C LYS A 27 16.71 -15.59 -4.82
N ASP A 28 16.53 -14.55 -5.62
CA ASP A 28 17.65 -13.80 -6.22
C ASP A 28 18.41 -12.89 -5.24
N GLN A 29 17.78 -12.45 -4.15
CA GLN A 29 18.42 -11.50 -3.22
C GLN A 29 18.94 -12.11 -1.91
N GLY A 30 18.87 -13.43 -1.72
CA GLY A 30 19.19 -14.03 -0.42
C GLY A 30 18.37 -13.45 0.74
N ARG A 31 17.24 -12.79 0.44
CA ARG A 31 16.39 -12.09 1.39
C ARG A 31 15.63 -13.15 2.18
N LYS A 32 15.98 -13.31 3.46
CA LYS A 32 15.15 -14.07 4.41
C LYS A 32 13.72 -13.55 4.30
N LYS A 33 12.73 -14.45 4.17
CA LYS A 33 11.31 -14.11 4.25
C LYS A 33 11.08 -13.30 5.52
N LYS A 34 11.08 -11.96 5.42
CA LYS A 34 10.60 -11.10 6.48
C LYS A 34 9.09 -11.22 6.41
N GLN A 35 8.54 -12.27 7.03
CA GLN A 35 7.14 -12.25 7.41
C GLN A 35 6.99 -11.05 8.34
N SER A 36 6.38 -10.00 7.80
CA SER A 36 6.03 -8.83 8.57
C SER A 36 5.12 -9.29 9.70
N GLY A 37 5.53 -9.09 10.96
CA GLY A 37 4.63 -9.26 12.11
C GLY A 37 3.46 -8.26 12.07
N THR A 38 3.58 -7.22 11.25
CA THR A 38 2.51 -6.27 10.94
C THR A 38 1.55 -6.87 9.90
N PRO A 39 0.23 -6.89 10.17
CA PRO A 39 -0.78 -7.36 9.21
C PRO A 39 -0.71 -6.61 7.89
N LYS A 40 -0.97 -7.30 6.77
CA LYS A 40 -1.03 -6.68 5.43
C LYS A 40 -2.00 -5.49 5.38
N GLU A 41 -3.09 -5.57 6.12
CA GLU A 41 -4.11 -4.52 6.25
C GLU A 41 -3.54 -3.18 6.74
N THR A 42 -2.50 -3.19 7.58
CA THR A 42 -1.83 -1.97 8.03
C THR A 42 -1.13 -1.25 6.87
N TYR A 43 -0.47 -2.01 5.98
CA TYR A 43 0.18 -1.42 4.81
C TYR A 43 -0.84 -0.92 3.79
N TYR A 44 -1.95 -1.63 3.59
CA TYR A 44 -3.04 -1.14 2.74
C TYR A 44 -3.66 0.15 3.30
N LEU A 45 -3.77 0.28 4.62
CA LEU A 45 -4.30 1.49 5.25
C LEU A 45 -3.34 2.67 5.12
N GLN A 46 -2.03 2.46 5.25
CA GLN A 46 -1.01 3.48 4.96
C GLN A 46 -1.05 3.92 3.49
N LEU A 47 -1.19 2.96 2.58
CA LEU A 47 -1.28 3.23 1.16
C LEU A 47 -2.56 3.99 0.80
N ALA A 48 -3.70 3.56 1.33
CA ALA A 48 -4.98 4.23 1.15
C ALA A 48 -4.95 5.67 1.70
N ASN A 49 -4.31 5.90 2.86
CA ASN A 49 -4.08 7.24 3.39
C ASN A 49 -3.27 8.11 2.42
N ALA A 50 -2.18 7.61 1.86
CA ALA A 50 -1.32 8.38 0.95
C ALA A 50 -2.00 8.72 -0.38
N ILE A 51 -2.89 7.85 -0.86
CA ILE A 51 -3.60 8.03 -2.13
C ILE A 51 -4.83 8.92 -1.95
N PHE A 52 -5.70 8.58 -0.99
CA PHE A 52 -7.06 9.13 -0.89
C PHE A 52 -7.18 10.35 0.03
N SER A 53 -6.26 10.59 0.98
CA SER A 53 -6.40 11.72 1.91
C SER A 53 -6.35 13.08 1.21
N ASN A 54 -5.57 13.17 0.14
CA ASN A 54 -5.40 14.37 -0.68
C ASN A 54 -6.01 14.21 -2.07
N ASP A 55 -6.97 13.30 -2.25
CA ASP A 55 -7.64 13.13 -3.54
C ASP A 55 -8.24 14.47 -4.03
N GLU A 56 -8.20 14.68 -5.34
CA GLU A 56 -8.78 15.88 -5.96
C GLU A 56 -10.30 15.83 -5.88
N ASP A 57 -10.87 14.61 -5.89
CA ASP A 57 -12.29 14.41 -5.72
C ASP A 57 -12.69 14.55 -4.23
N PRO A 58 -13.52 15.56 -3.88
CA PRO A 58 -14.02 15.71 -2.52
C PRO A 58 -14.90 14.54 -2.06
N GLU A 59 -15.60 13.84 -2.96
CA GLU A 59 -16.41 12.68 -2.63
C GLU A 59 -15.53 11.49 -2.22
N VAL A 60 -14.41 11.28 -2.92
CA VAL A 60 -13.41 10.25 -2.59
C VAL A 60 -12.76 10.52 -1.23
N ARG A 61 -12.38 11.78 -0.96
CA ARG A 61 -11.85 12.18 0.36
C ARG A 61 -12.88 11.99 1.47
N ARG A 62 -14.14 12.34 1.24
CA ARG A 62 -15.22 12.17 2.22
C ARG A 62 -15.51 10.69 2.47
N LEU A 63 -15.53 9.89 1.41
CA LEU A 63 -15.73 8.45 1.50
C LEU A 63 -14.60 7.78 2.30
N PHE A 64 -13.36 8.17 2.06
CA PHE A 64 -12.21 7.69 2.83
C PHE A 64 -12.30 8.03 4.32
N ARG A 65 -12.67 9.27 4.66
CA ARG A 65 -12.82 9.69 6.07
C ARG A 65 -13.96 8.99 6.80
N THR A 66 -15.06 8.72 6.10
CA THR A 66 -16.27 8.13 6.70
C THR A 66 -16.21 6.61 6.75
N LYS A 67 -15.60 5.98 5.74
CA LYS A 67 -15.49 4.52 5.60
C LYS A 67 -14.16 4.14 4.95
N PRO A 68 -13.04 4.21 5.69
CA PRO A 68 -11.72 3.89 5.14
C PRO A 68 -11.64 2.45 4.62
N GLY A 69 -12.32 1.51 5.30
CA GLY A 69 -12.38 0.10 4.91
C GLY A 69 -13.04 -0.18 3.55
N THR A 70 -13.86 0.74 3.02
CA THR A 70 -14.46 0.56 1.68
C THR A 70 -13.44 0.78 0.57
N LEU A 71 -12.51 1.73 0.76
CA LEU A 71 -11.47 2.04 -0.22
C LEU A 71 -10.25 1.13 -0.08
N ILE A 72 -9.99 0.60 1.11
CA ILE A 72 -8.96 -0.43 1.34
C ILE A 72 -9.24 -1.71 0.53
N LYS A 73 -10.52 -2.03 0.28
CA LYS A 73 -10.92 -3.18 -0.56
C LYS A 73 -10.71 -2.95 -2.07
N LEU A 74 -10.46 -1.72 -2.49
CA LEU A 74 -10.26 -1.33 -3.89
C LEU A 74 -8.77 -1.20 -4.25
N VAL A 75 -7.88 -1.37 -3.28
CA VAL A 75 -6.41 -1.36 -3.42
C VAL A 75 -5.90 -2.80 -3.41
#